data_AF-A0A847J9A8-F1
#
_entry.id   AF-A0A847J9A8-F1
#
_cell.length_a   1.000
_cell.length_b   1.000
_cell.length_c   1.000
_cell.angle_alpha   90.00
_cell.angle_beta   90.00
_cell.angle_gamma   90.00
#
_symmetry.space_group_name_H-M   'P 1'
#
loop_
_entity.id
_entity.type
_entity.pdbx_description
1 polymer ?
#
loop_
_entity_poly.entity_id
_entity_poly.type
_entity_poly.pdbx_seq_one_letter_code
_entity_poly.pdbx_strand_id
1 'polypeptide(L)'
;MFRALDEWVSACAEYQSEDPSREIATTIPLYREKTLERLERFAATTGTSLDGAWTLNGRLLPSLREIVEVVAAAVPPPAEPDIRVIHGDLCFSNVLYDFRTQQVKLIDPRALNGLGEPTIHGDRRYDLAKLHHSVIGLYDFIIAGRYRLELGPERGITFDVPREPRIREIQEEFLATRFGGLSLCDAASLPISILFFLSMLPLHADEPKRQTAMLANALRLYRELEPTRRGGVEPA
;
A
#
# COMPACT_ATOMS: atom_id res chain seq x y z
N MET A 1 -5.20 -9.78 17.31
CA MET A 1 -5.51 -9.63 15.87
C MET A 1 -4.29 -9.97 15.00
N PHE A 2 -3.14 -9.29 15.12
CA PHE A 2 -1.97 -9.55 14.26
C PHE A 2 -1.50 -11.00 14.26
N ARG A 3 -1.45 -11.65 15.44
CA ARG A 3 -1.18 -13.10 15.52
C ARG A 3 -2.12 -13.94 14.66
N ALA A 4 -3.42 -13.68 14.71
CA ALA A 4 -4.40 -14.43 13.93
C ALA A 4 -4.30 -14.15 12.41
N LEU A 5 -3.87 -12.93 12.03
CA LEU A 5 -3.53 -12.62 10.64
C LEU A 5 -2.25 -13.35 10.19
N ASP A 6 -1.23 -13.41 11.04
CA ASP A 6 0.00 -14.19 10.77
C ASP A 6 -0.30 -15.69 10.66
N GLU A 7 -1.13 -16.26 11.52
CA GLU A 7 -1.60 -17.65 11.39
C GLU A 7 -2.23 -17.91 10.02
N TRP A 8 -3.07 -16.98 9.53
CA TRP A 8 -3.68 -17.09 8.21
C TRP A 8 -2.64 -16.94 7.07
N VAL A 9 -1.78 -15.92 7.11
CA VAL A 9 -0.74 -15.71 6.10
C VAL A 9 0.23 -16.90 6.05
N SER A 10 0.58 -17.44 7.21
CA SER A 10 1.44 -18.62 7.34
C SER A 10 0.80 -19.85 6.71
N ALA A 11 -0.50 -20.09 6.96
CA ALA A 11 -1.24 -21.18 6.32
C ALA A 11 -1.28 -21.01 4.79
N CYS A 12 -1.54 -19.80 4.28
CA CYS A 12 -1.52 -19.52 2.85
C CYS A 12 -0.14 -19.77 2.22
N ALA A 13 0.95 -19.53 2.95
CA ALA A 13 2.31 -19.73 2.48
C ALA A 13 2.70 -21.21 2.28
N GLU A 14 1.91 -22.15 2.80
CA GLU A 14 2.10 -23.59 2.59
C GLU A 14 1.60 -24.06 1.21
N TYR A 15 0.74 -23.28 0.55
CA TYR A 15 0.13 -23.63 -0.72
C TYR A 15 0.84 -22.91 -1.88
N GLN A 16 1.43 -23.70 -2.78
CA GLN A 16 2.16 -23.23 -3.95
C GLN A 16 1.30 -23.34 -5.21
N SER A 17 1.53 -22.45 -6.17
CA SER A 17 0.92 -22.56 -7.50
C SER A 17 1.49 -23.76 -8.25
N GLU A 18 0.65 -24.42 -9.05
CA GLU A 18 1.08 -25.45 -10.02
C GLU A 18 1.89 -24.85 -11.19
N ASP A 19 1.73 -23.55 -11.46
CA ASP A 19 2.47 -22.80 -12.47
C ASP A 19 2.97 -21.45 -11.92
N PRO A 20 4.03 -21.43 -11.09
CA PRO A 20 4.58 -20.20 -10.53
C PRO A 20 5.13 -19.25 -11.60
N SER A 21 5.62 -19.78 -12.73
CA SER A 21 6.17 -18.97 -13.82
C SER A 21 5.11 -18.09 -14.44
N ARG A 22 3.91 -18.64 -14.70
CA ARG A 22 2.77 -17.86 -15.17
C ARG A 22 2.35 -16.80 -14.15
N GLU A 23 2.25 -17.15 -12.87
CA GLU A 23 1.82 -16.20 -11.83
C GLU A 23 2.82 -15.06 -11.61
N ILE A 24 4.12 -15.33 -11.71
CA ILE A 24 5.16 -14.29 -11.69
C ILE A 24 4.97 -13.33 -12.86
N ALA A 25 4.82 -13.87 -14.07
CA ALA A 25 4.68 -13.07 -15.29
C ALA A 25 3.44 -12.17 -15.25
N THR A 26 2.32 -12.66 -14.71
CA THR A 26 1.08 -11.88 -14.58
C THR A 26 1.11 -10.93 -13.38
N THR A 27 1.97 -11.12 -12.38
CA THR A 27 2.06 -10.22 -11.22
C THR A 27 2.84 -8.95 -11.52
N ILE A 28 3.90 -9.01 -12.33
CA ILE A 28 4.81 -7.88 -12.61
C ILE A 28 4.06 -6.59 -13.01
N PRO A 29 3.04 -6.63 -13.90
CA PRO A 29 2.28 -5.44 -14.30
C PRO A 29 1.44 -4.79 -13.19
N LEU A 30 1.13 -5.50 -12.10
CA LEU A 30 0.19 -5.05 -11.06
C LEU A 30 0.62 -3.78 -10.33
N TYR A 31 1.92 -3.52 -10.27
CA TYR A 31 2.46 -2.40 -9.49
C TYR A 31 2.65 -1.15 -10.34
N ARG A 32 3.73 -1.06 -11.13
CA ARG A 32 4.12 0.16 -11.84
C ARG A 32 3.14 0.53 -12.96
N GLU A 33 2.91 -0.38 -13.89
CA GLU A 33 2.14 -0.11 -15.11
C GLU A 33 0.69 0.25 -14.78
N LYS A 34 0.04 -0.54 -13.93
CA LYS A 34 -1.30 -0.26 -13.42
C LYS A 34 -1.40 1.08 -12.69
N THR A 35 -0.36 1.47 -11.93
CA THR A 35 -0.34 2.76 -11.24
C THR A 35 -0.23 3.92 -12.23
N LEU A 36 0.67 3.82 -13.21
CA LEU A 36 0.82 4.85 -14.25
C LEU A 36 -0.46 5.02 -15.07
N GLU A 37 -1.06 3.92 -15.54
CA GLU A 37 -2.33 3.95 -16.30
C GLU A 37 -3.44 4.67 -15.52
N ARG A 38 -3.55 4.39 -14.22
CA ARG A 38 -4.57 5.00 -13.37
C ARG A 38 -4.26 6.45 -13.00
N LEU A 39 -2.99 6.82 -12.87
CA LEU A 39 -2.59 8.21 -12.70
C LEU A 39 -2.91 9.05 -13.94
N GLU A 40 -2.72 8.52 -15.15
CA GLU A 40 -3.12 9.22 -16.38
C GLU A 40 -4.62 9.50 -16.39
N ARG A 41 -5.43 8.52 -15.97
CA ARG A 41 -6.87 8.69 -15.83
C ARG A 41 -7.24 9.74 -14.79
N PHE A 42 -6.54 9.76 -13.66
CA PHE A 42 -6.70 10.78 -12.63
C PHE A 42 -6.33 12.18 -13.16
N ALA A 43 -5.22 12.32 -13.89
CA ALA A 43 -4.82 13.58 -14.52
C ALA A 43 -5.84 14.07 -15.53
N ALA A 44 -6.34 13.17 -16.40
CA ALA A 44 -7.34 13.49 -17.41
C ALA A 44 -8.68 13.95 -16.81
N THR A 45 -9.07 13.40 -15.65
CA THR A 45 -10.35 13.71 -15.00
C THR A 45 -10.27 14.95 -14.10
N THR A 46 -9.12 15.25 -13.51
CA THR A 46 -8.96 16.36 -12.55
C THR A 46 -8.21 17.57 -13.09
N GLY A 47 -7.50 17.43 -14.22
CA GLY A 47 -6.56 18.43 -14.73
C GLY A 47 -5.25 18.50 -13.92
N THR A 48 -5.02 17.57 -12.99
CA THR A 48 -3.80 17.53 -12.18
C THR A 48 -2.59 17.18 -13.03
N SER A 49 -1.54 18.00 -12.98
CA SER A 49 -0.25 17.70 -13.62
C SER A 49 0.48 16.58 -12.88
N LEU A 50 0.92 15.55 -13.62
CA LEU A 50 1.71 14.44 -13.08
C LEU A 50 3.21 14.77 -13.01
N ASP A 51 3.66 15.81 -13.72
CA ASP A 51 5.06 16.21 -13.92
C ASP A 51 5.46 17.41 -13.06
N GLY A 52 4.49 18.03 -12.37
CA GLY A 52 4.74 19.13 -11.44
C GLY A 52 5.17 18.64 -10.06
N ALA A 53 6.17 19.30 -9.48
CA ALA A 53 6.54 19.10 -8.07
C ALA A 53 5.40 19.45 -7.12
N TRP A 54 5.36 18.77 -5.97
CA TRP A 54 4.37 18.97 -4.90
C TRP A 54 5.03 19.55 -3.65
N THR A 55 4.26 20.29 -2.86
CA THR A 55 4.71 20.69 -1.52
C THR A 55 3.79 20.08 -0.48
N LEU A 56 4.31 19.23 0.41
CA LEU A 56 3.54 18.63 1.49
C LEU A 56 4.06 19.12 2.85
N ASN A 57 3.20 19.79 3.62
CA ASN A 57 3.53 20.36 4.93
C ASN A 57 4.83 21.19 4.88
N GLY A 58 4.92 22.09 3.89
CA GLY A 58 6.07 22.97 3.67
C GLY A 58 7.32 22.32 3.08
N ARG A 59 7.30 21.01 2.78
CA ARG A 59 8.43 20.30 2.17
C ARG A 59 8.18 20.02 0.70
N LEU A 60 9.12 20.43 -0.15
CA LEU A 60 9.11 20.11 -1.58
C LEU A 60 9.33 18.61 -1.82
N LEU A 61 8.54 18.05 -2.72
CA LEU A 61 8.58 16.66 -3.17
C LEU A 61 8.61 16.61 -4.70
N PRO A 62 9.14 15.53 -5.29
CA PRO A 62 9.13 15.33 -6.73
C PRO A 62 7.72 15.23 -7.31
N SER A 63 7.65 15.17 -8.63
CA SER A 63 6.42 14.92 -9.37
C SER A 63 5.86 13.50 -9.11
N LEU A 64 4.59 13.28 -9.44
CA LEU A 64 3.96 11.97 -9.24
C LEU A 64 4.60 10.89 -10.11
N ARG A 65 5.03 11.24 -11.34
CA ARG A 65 5.76 10.29 -12.20
C ARG A 65 7.09 9.89 -11.58
N GLU A 66 7.89 10.86 -11.14
CA GLU A 66 9.18 10.59 -10.49
C GLU A 66 8.99 9.73 -9.23
N ILE A 67 7.97 10.03 -8.42
CA ILE A 67 7.63 9.22 -7.25
C ILE A 67 7.31 7.78 -7.65
N VAL A 68 6.48 7.55 -8.68
CA VAL A 68 6.17 6.19 -9.14
C VAL A 68 7.42 5.45 -9.61
N GLU A 69 8.30 6.08 -10.39
CA GLU A 69 9.55 5.43 -10.83
C GLU A 69 10.44 5.05 -9.65
N VAL A 70 10.65 5.98 -8.72
CA VAL A 70 11.47 5.79 -7.53
C VAL A 70 10.93 4.67 -6.64
N VAL A 71 9.61 4.67 -6.42
CA VAL A 71 8.91 3.71 -5.55
C VAL A 71 8.82 2.34 -6.20
N ALA A 72 8.48 2.26 -7.49
CA ALA A 72 8.41 1.00 -8.22
C ALA A 72 9.78 0.30 -8.28
N ALA A 73 10.86 1.06 -8.48
CA ALA A 73 12.23 0.52 -8.42
C ALA A 73 12.61 -0.01 -7.03
N ALA A 74 11.89 0.37 -5.97
CA ALA A 74 12.08 -0.17 -4.62
C ALA A 74 11.35 -1.49 -4.38
N VAL A 75 10.52 -1.95 -5.32
CA VAL A 75 9.77 -3.21 -5.21
C VAL A 75 10.54 -4.29 -5.98
N PRO A 76 11.12 -5.30 -5.29
CA PRO A 76 11.80 -6.39 -5.99
C PRO A 76 10.83 -7.18 -6.85
N PRO A 77 11.25 -7.67 -8.04
CA PRO A 77 10.42 -8.57 -8.83
C PRO A 77 10.03 -9.80 -7.99
N PRO A 78 8.81 -10.33 -8.13
CA PRO A 78 8.39 -11.51 -7.40
C PRO A 78 9.21 -12.72 -7.84
N ALA A 79 9.57 -13.56 -6.87
CA ALA A 79 10.20 -14.86 -7.11
C ALA A 79 9.22 -15.99 -6.78
N GLU A 80 9.57 -17.23 -7.13
CA GLU A 80 8.76 -18.41 -6.84
C GLU A 80 8.35 -18.54 -5.35
N PRO A 81 9.21 -18.22 -4.35
CA PRO A 81 8.81 -18.23 -2.94
C PRO A 81 7.74 -17.21 -2.56
N ASP A 82 7.52 -16.18 -3.37
CA ASP A 82 6.52 -15.14 -3.14
C ASP A 82 5.13 -15.55 -3.67
N ILE A 83 5.06 -16.47 -4.63
CA ILE A 83 3.81 -16.91 -5.23
C ILE A 83 3.11 -17.91 -4.31
N ARG A 84 2.12 -17.45 -3.58
CA ARG A 84 1.34 -18.25 -2.61
C ARG A 84 -0.14 -17.94 -2.76
N VAL A 85 -0.98 -18.64 -1.99
CA VAL A 85 -2.38 -18.26 -1.88
C VAL A 85 -2.47 -16.84 -1.31
N ILE A 86 -3.33 -16.00 -1.90
CA ILE A 86 -3.57 -14.62 -1.45
C ILE A 86 -5.06 -14.33 -1.34
N HIS A 87 -5.41 -13.37 -0.49
CA HIS A 87 -6.73 -12.77 -0.41
C HIS A 87 -6.95 -11.77 -1.56
N GLY A 88 -5.91 -11.00 -1.91
CA GLY A 88 -5.93 -10.00 -2.98
C GLY A 88 -6.55 -8.65 -2.59
N ASP A 89 -7.11 -8.55 -1.38
CA ASP A 89 -7.58 -7.29 -0.79
C ASP A 89 -7.62 -7.38 0.75
N LEU A 90 -6.52 -7.83 1.36
CA LEU A 90 -6.39 -8.02 2.81
C LEU A 90 -6.25 -6.68 3.56
N CYS A 91 -7.20 -5.78 3.40
CA CYS A 91 -7.31 -4.53 4.16
C CYS A 91 -8.17 -4.74 5.42
N PHE A 92 -8.05 -3.85 6.42
CA PHE A 92 -8.76 -3.99 7.70
C PHE A 92 -10.28 -4.03 7.57
N SER A 93 -10.86 -3.31 6.60
CA SER A 93 -12.31 -3.38 6.34
C SER A 93 -12.79 -4.78 5.94
N ASN A 94 -11.88 -5.66 5.49
CA ASN A 94 -12.16 -7.04 5.10
C ASN A 94 -11.74 -8.06 6.19
N VAL A 95 -11.34 -7.59 7.38
CA VAL A 95 -10.94 -8.42 8.52
C VAL A 95 -11.94 -8.28 9.66
N LEU A 96 -12.69 -9.33 9.96
CA LEU A 96 -13.57 -9.38 11.12
C LEU A 96 -12.86 -10.11 12.26
N TYR A 97 -12.66 -9.44 13.40
CA TYR A 97 -11.97 -10.01 14.56
C TYR A 97 -12.95 -10.40 15.67
N ASP A 98 -12.90 -11.66 16.10
CA ASP A 98 -13.65 -12.15 17.25
C ASP A 98 -12.77 -12.10 18.51
N PHE A 99 -13.11 -11.22 19.45
CA PHE A 99 -12.35 -11.05 20.69
C PHE A 99 -12.41 -12.27 21.62
N ARG A 100 -13.46 -13.09 21.55
CA ARG A 100 -13.65 -14.25 22.44
C ARG A 100 -12.80 -15.42 22.00
N THR A 101 -12.80 -15.73 20.70
CA THR A 101 -12.01 -16.84 20.15
C THR A 101 -10.61 -16.39 19.70
N GLN A 102 -10.37 -15.09 19.66
CA GLN A 102 -9.15 -14.46 19.13
C GLN A 102 -8.89 -14.81 17.66
N GLN A 103 -9.93 -15.16 16.90
CA GLN A 103 -9.83 -15.53 15.49
C GLN A 103 -10.18 -14.37 14.55
N VAL A 104 -9.64 -14.42 13.34
CA VAL A 104 -10.07 -13.57 12.23
C VAL A 104 -10.99 -14.34 11.29
N LYS A 105 -12.01 -13.66 10.76
CA LYS A 105 -12.79 -14.10 9.61
C LYS A 105 -12.55 -13.08 8.50
N LEU A 106 -12.08 -13.57 7.36
CA LEU A 106 -11.79 -12.74 6.19
C LEU A 106 -12.97 -12.80 5.22
N ILE A 107 -13.28 -11.68 4.60
CA ILE A 107 -14.40 -11.54 3.67
C ILE A 107 -13.95 -10.85 2.39
N ASP A 108 -14.71 -11.05 1.31
CA ASP A 108 -14.48 -10.38 0.02
C ASP A 108 -13.06 -10.64 -0.57
N PRO A 109 -12.65 -11.91 -0.77
CA PRO A 109 -11.41 -12.21 -1.46
C PRO A 109 -11.50 -11.75 -2.92
N ARG A 110 -10.52 -10.95 -3.35
CA ARG A 110 -10.48 -10.30 -4.68
C ARG A 110 -9.12 -10.47 -5.34
N ALA A 111 -8.57 -11.68 -5.24
CA ALA A 111 -7.34 -12.03 -5.91
C ALA A 111 -7.56 -12.03 -7.44
N LEU A 112 -6.88 -11.08 -8.08
CA LEU A 112 -6.85 -10.89 -9.52
C LEU A 112 -5.39 -10.84 -9.95
N ASN A 113 -5.05 -11.53 -11.03
CA ASN A 113 -3.73 -11.39 -11.64
C ASN A 113 -3.62 -10.05 -12.40
N GLY A 114 -2.45 -9.72 -12.93
CA GLY A 114 -2.24 -8.46 -13.69
C GLY A 114 -3.02 -8.36 -15.00
N LEU A 115 -3.63 -9.45 -15.45
CA LEU A 115 -4.55 -9.47 -16.61
C LEU A 115 -6.02 -9.25 -16.19
N GLY A 116 -6.30 -9.17 -14.89
CA GLY A 116 -7.66 -9.04 -14.35
C GLY A 116 -8.42 -10.36 -14.28
N GLU A 117 -7.74 -11.51 -14.43
CA GLU A 117 -8.35 -12.83 -14.30
C GLU A 117 -8.40 -13.23 -12.82
N PRO A 118 -9.51 -13.85 -12.35
CA PRO A 118 -9.57 -14.44 -11.02
C PRO A 118 -8.50 -15.52 -10.85
N THR A 119 -7.73 -15.43 -9.77
CA THR A 119 -6.76 -16.45 -9.35
C THR A 119 -6.78 -16.53 -7.83
N ILE A 120 -6.36 -17.66 -7.26
CA ILE A 120 -6.12 -17.76 -5.81
C ILE A 120 -4.64 -17.55 -5.48
N HIS A 121 -3.74 -17.63 -6.46
CA HIS A 121 -2.31 -17.50 -6.27
C HIS A 121 -1.82 -16.12 -6.72
N GLY A 122 -0.83 -15.59 -6.02
CA GLY A 122 -0.18 -14.35 -6.40
C GLY A 122 0.94 -14.01 -5.43
N ASP A 123 1.53 -12.84 -5.61
CA ASP A 123 2.59 -12.34 -4.74
C ASP A 123 2.06 -12.03 -3.34
N ARG A 124 2.44 -12.86 -2.35
CA ARG A 124 2.01 -12.73 -0.95
C ARG A 124 2.36 -11.37 -0.32
N ARG A 125 3.37 -10.68 -0.86
CA ARG A 125 3.75 -9.33 -0.41
C ARG A 125 2.64 -8.31 -0.66
N TYR A 126 1.76 -8.58 -1.64
CA TYR A 126 0.59 -7.76 -1.94
C TYR A 126 -0.37 -7.66 -0.74
N ASP A 127 -0.68 -8.77 -0.08
CA ASP A 127 -1.55 -8.81 1.09
C ASP A 127 -0.90 -8.12 2.30
N LEU A 128 0.42 -8.31 2.51
CA LEU A 128 1.16 -7.58 3.55
C LEU A 128 1.16 -6.07 3.29
N ALA A 129 1.27 -5.64 2.03
CA ALA A 129 1.15 -4.25 1.64
C ALA A 129 -0.28 -3.69 1.84
N LYS A 130 -1.32 -4.52 1.70
CA LYS A 130 -2.71 -4.15 2.04
C LYS A 130 -2.93 -4.00 3.55
N LEU A 131 -2.31 -4.84 4.36
CA LEU A 131 -2.28 -4.63 5.81
C LEU A 131 -1.52 -3.34 6.17
N HIS A 132 -0.37 -3.10 5.55
CA HIS A 132 0.39 -1.86 5.73
C HIS A 132 -0.42 -0.62 5.33
N HIS A 133 -1.17 -0.71 4.23
CA HIS A 133 -2.08 0.34 3.76
C HIS A 133 -3.14 0.72 4.80
N SER A 134 -3.69 -0.25 5.54
CA SER A 134 -4.60 0.00 6.65
C SER A 134 -3.89 0.56 7.89
N VAL A 135 -2.79 -0.07 8.34
CA VAL A 135 -2.16 0.25 9.65
C VAL A 135 -1.28 1.50 9.58
N ILE A 136 -0.30 1.50 8.68
CA ILE A 136 0.68 2.60 8.55
C ILE A 136 0.14 3.67 7.61
N GLY A 137 -0.54 3.24 6.55
CA GLY A 137 -1.24 4.12 5.63
C GLY A 137 -2.45 4.81 6.25
N LEU A 138 -3.00 4.30 7.35
CA LEU A 138 -4.19 4.84 8.02
C LEU A 138 -5.37 5.01 7.03
N TYR A 139 -5.47 4.10 6.06
CA TYR A 139 -6.48 4.14 5.01
C TYR A 139 -7.90 4.28 5.57
N ASP A 140 -8.23 3.48 6.59
CA ASP A 140 -9.55 3.46 7.23
C ASP A 140 -9.90 4.82 7.87
N PHE A 141 -8.92 5.55 8.41
CA PHE A 141 -9.13 6.92 8.91
C PHE A 141 -9.42 7.89 7.77
N ILE A 142 -8.75 7.75 6.62
CA ILE A 142 -9.02 8.56 5.43
C ILE A 142 -10.43 8.30 4.90
N ILE A 143 -10.84 7.03 4.80
CA ILE A 143 -12.21 6.67 4.40
C ILE A 143 -13.24 7.23 5.37
N ALA A 144 -12.95 7.21 6.67
CA ALA A 144 -13.82 7.76 7.71
C ALA A 144 -13.78 9.30 7.83
N GLY A 145 -13.03 10.01 6.97
CA GLY A 145 -12.94 11.48 7.02
C GLY A 145 -12.15 12.02 8.22
N ARG A 146 -11.36 11.17 8.88
CA ARG A 146 -10.57 11.50 10.09
C ARG A 146 -9.18 12.01 9.69
N TYR A 147 -9.14 13.18 9.09
CA TYR A 147 -7.89 13.85 8.71
C TYR A 147 -8.12 15.36 8.59
N ARG A 148 -7.03 16.13 8.62
CA ARG A 148 -7.02 17.55 8.23
C ARG A 148 -6.41 17.66 6.84
N LEU A 149 -7.04 18.44 5.99
CA LEU A 149 -6.57 18.71 4.63
C LEU A 149 -6.87 20.16 4.27
N GLU A 150 -5.84 20.89 3.88
CA GLU A 150 -5.93 22.25 3.36
C GLU A 150 -5.09 22.35 2.08
N LEU A 151 -5.66 22.96 1.04
CA LEU A 151 -4.98 23.20 -0.23
C LEU A 151 -4.32 24.58 -0.21
N GLY A 152 -3.04 24.61 -0.57
CA GLY A 152 -2.26 25.83 -0.75
C GLY A 152 -2.03 26.18 -2.22
N PRO A 153 -1.34 27.28 -2.50
CA PRO A 153 -0.94 27.64 -3.85
C PRO A 153 0.03 26.60 -4.45
N GLU A 154 0.13 26.57 -5.78
CA GLU A 154 1.19 25.84 -6.51
C GLU A 154 1.38 24.36 -6.11
N ARG A 155 0.29 23.58 -6.02
CA ARG A 155 0.32 22.16 -5.58
C ARG A 155 0.83 21.98 -4.14
N GLY A 156 0.59 22.98 -3.29
CA GLY A 156 0.79 22.90 -1.85
C GLY A 156 -0.36 22.15 -1.17
N ILE A 157 -0.02 21.24 -0.26
CA ILE A 157 -0.97 20.52 0.59
C ILE A 157 -0.48 20.58 2.03
N THR A 158 -1.38 20.99 2.93
CA THR A 158 -1.24 20.72 4.37
C THR A 158 -2.12 19.53 4.71
N PHE A 159 -1.51 18.47 5.25
CA PHE A 159 -2.18 17.21 5.53
C PHE A 159 -1.72 16.60 6.85
N ASP A 160 -2.70 16.29 7.70
CA ASP A 160 -2.47 15.60 8.96
C ASP A 160 -3.47 14.47 9.16
N VAL A 161 -2.94 13.37 9.67
CA VAL A 161 -3.69 12.18 10.10
C VAL A 161 -3.61 12.06 11.62
N PRO A 162 -4.50 11.26 12.24
CA PRO A 162 -4.47 11.01 13.68
C PRO A 162 -3.11 10.45 14.14
N ARG A 163 -2.65 10.89 15.32
CA ARG A 163 -1.30 10.60 15.87
C ARG A 163 -1.33 10.26 17.36
N GLU A 164 -2.49 9.85 17.86
CA GLU A 164 -2.73 9.49 19.25
C GLU A 164 -1.74 8.40 19.69
N PRO A 165 -1.29 8.38 20.96
CA PRO A 165 -0.34 7.39 21.47
C PRO A 165 -0.75 5.95 21.14
N ARG A 166 -2.05 5.65 21.27
CA ARG A 166 -2.59 4.33 20.98
C ARG A 166 -2.41 3.89 19.53
N ILE A 167 -2.51 4.82 18.57
CA ILE A 167 -2.29 4.50 17.15
C ILE A 167 -0.82 4.16 16.94
N ARG A 168 0.10 4.93 17.55
CA ARG A 168 1.54 4.68 17.45
C ARG A 168 1.91 3.32 18.04
N GLU A 169 1.39 2.98 19.21
CA GLU A 169 1.58 1.65 19.82
C GLU A 169 1.18 0.52 18.87
N ILE A 170 0.02 0.64 18.20
CA ILE A 170 -0.47 -0.35 17.24
C ILE A 170 0.44 -0.42 16.02
N GLN A 171 0.91 0.73 15.51
CA GLN A 171 1.82 0.78 14.37
C GLN A 171 3.19 0.17 14.71
N GLU A 172 3.71 0.43 15.91
CA GLU A 172 4.97 -0.17 16.40
C GLU A 172 4.84 -1.69 16.56
N GLU A 173 3.75 -2.19 17.16
CA GLU A 173 3.48 -3.63 17.25
C GLU A 173 3.37 -4.27 15.86
N PHE A 174 2.68 -3.62 14.92
CA PHE A 174 2.56 -4.08 13.55
C PHE A 174 3.91 -4.15 12.84
N LEU A 175 4.74 -3.11 12.97
CA LEU A 175 6.08 -3.06 12.37
C LEU A 175 7.03 -4.13 12.95
N ALA A 176 6.86 -4.47 14.23
CA ALA A 176 7.62 -5.54 14.88
C ALA A 176 7.13 -6.96 14.53
N THR A 177 5.93 -7.09 13.95
CA THR A 177 5.34 -8.38 13.62
C THR A 177 5.90 -8.93 12.29
N ARG A 178 6.18 -10.24 12.26
CA ARG A 178 6.41 -10.98 11.01
C ARG A 178 5.14 -11.71 10.60
N PHE A 179 4.86 -11.73 9.31
CA PHE A 179 3.71 -12.41 8.72
C PHE A 179 4.19 -13.47 7.73
N GLY A 180 3.88 -14.75 7.97
CA GLY A 180 4.36 -15.85 7.12
C GLY A 180 5.90 -15.88 7.02
N GLY A 181 6.57 -15.52 8.12
CA GLY A 181 8.02 -15.42 8.21
C GLY A 181 8.64 -14.14 7.62
N LEU A 182 7.89 -13.29 6.91
CA LEU A 182 8.40 -12.05 6.33
C LEU A 182 8.23 -10.86 7.29
N SER A 183 9.24 -10.00 7.36
CA SER A 183 9.03 -8.65 7.87
C SER A 183 8.36 -7.78 6.80
N LEU A 184 7.72 -6.68 7.21
CA LEU A 184 7.13 -5.72 6.27
C LEU A 184 8.17 -5.04 5.37
N CYS A 185 9.42 -4.96 5.83
CA CYS A 185 10.54 -4.46 5.02
C CYS A 185 10.92 -5.48 3.94
N ASP A 186 11.10 -6.75 4.31
CA ASP A 186 11.40 -7.85 3.35
C ASP A 186 10.29 -7.98 2.30
N ALA A 187 9.04 -7.74 2.71
CA ALA A 187 7.88 -7.75 1.84
C ALA A 187 7.69 -6.45 1.03
N ALA A 188 8.61 -5.48 1.10
CA ALA A 188 8.50 -4.19 0.42
C ALA A 188 7.11 -3.50 0.64
N SER A 189 6.53 -3.65 1.83
CA SER A 189 5.14 -3.26 2.08
C SER A 189 4.92 -1.74 1.98
N LEU A 190 5.89 -0.93 2.41
CA LEU A 190 5.83 0.53 2.30
C LEU A 190 5.76 0.99 0.83
N PRO A 191 6.72 0.66 -0.06
CA PRO A 191 6.65 1.09 -1.45
C PRO A 191 5.42 0.55 -2.19
N ILE A 192 5.04 -0.71 -1.98
CA ILE A 192 3.81 -1.26 -2.60
C ILE A 192 2.56 -0.50 -2.11
N SER A 193 2.48 -0.18 -0.82
CA SER A 193 1.37 0.59 -0.26
C SER A 193 1.29 2.01 -0.83
N ILE A 194 2.42 2.66 -1.15
CA ILE A 194 2.42 3.97 -1.82
C ILE A 194 1.80 3.85 -3.22
N LEU A 195 2.19 2.82 -3.98
CA LEU A 195 1.62 2.55 -5.31
C LEU A 195 0.11 2.28 -5.22
N PHE A 196 -0.37 1.60 -4.18
CA PHE A 196 -1.81 1.42 -3.97
C PHE A 196 -2.56 2.75 -3.79
N PHE A 197 -2.07 3.67 -2.95
CA PHE A 197 -2.71 4.98 -2.79
C PHE A 197 -2.74 5.80 -4.08
N LEU A 198 -1.67 5.75 -4.88
CA LEU A 198 -1.64 6.44 -6.18
C LEU A 198 -2.56 5.78 -7.21
N SER A 199 -2.55 4.44 -7.25
CA SER A 199 -3.35 3.64 -8.17
C SER A 199 -4.85 3.79 -7.89
N MET A 200 -5.28 4.04 -6.65
CA MET A 200 -6.70 4.13 -6.34
C MET A 200 -7.32 5.52 -6.56
N LEU A 201 -6.53 6.57 -6.83
CA LEU A 201 -7.04 7.93 -7.03
C LEU A 201 -8.24 8.02 -7.98
N PRO A 202 -8.20 7.47 -9.22
CA PRO A 202 -9.35 7.60 -10.12
C PRO A 202 -10.61 6.82 -9.65
N LEU A 203 -10.47 5.88 -8.71
CA LEU A 203 -11.59 5.12 -8.17
C LEU A 203 -12.39 5.88 -7.10
N HIS A 204 -11.86 7.02 -6.64
CA HIS A 204 -12.47 7.89 -5.62
C HIS A 204 -12.85 9.27 -6.18
N ALA A 205 -13.12 9.36 -7.48
CA ALA A 205 -13.49 10.61 -8.15
C ALA A 205 -14.84 11.18 -7.68
N ASP A 206 -15.67 10.35 -7.04
CA ASP A 206 -16.96 10.73 -6.43
C ASP A 206 -16.81 11.60 -5.18
N GLU A 207 -15.66 11.54 -4.50
CA GLU A 207 -15.35 12.40 -3.36
C GLU A 207 -13.96 13.07 -3.54
N PRO A 208 -13.91 14.25 -4.20
CA PRO A 208 -12.67 14.96 -4.49
C PRO A 208 -11.79 15.27 -3.26
N LYS A 209 -12.39 15.61 -2.12
CA LYS A 209 -11.64 15.88 -0.87
C LYS A 209 -10.97 14.62 -0.35
N ARG A 210 -11.63 13.46 -0.45
CA ARG A 210 -11.05 12.16 -0.08
C ARG A 210 -9.98 11.73 -1.07
N GLN A 211 -10.23 11.92 -2.37
CA GLN A 211 -9.25 11.67 -3.43
C GLN A 211 -7.96 12.45 -3.19
N THR A 212 -8.09 13.74 -2.86
CA THR A 212 -6.95 14.60 -2.51
C THR A 212 -6.25 14.14 -1.23
N ALA A 213 -6.99 13.66 -0.23
CA ALA A 213 -6.41 13.11 0.99
C ALA A 213 -5.59 11.83 0.73
N MET A 214 -6.05 10.96 -0.17
CA MET A 214 -5.30 9.77 -0.58
C MET A 214 -3.99 10.14 -1.29
N LEU A 215 -4.04 11.14 -2.17
CA LEU A 215 -2.85 11.70 -2.80
C LEU A 215 -1.88 12.25 -1.76
N ALA A 216 -2.36 13.09 -0.85
CA ALA A 216 -1.56 13.67 0.23
C ALA A 216 -0.92 12.59 1.13
N ASN A 217 -1.64 11.49 1.36
CA ASN A 217 -1.13 10.37 2.15
C ASN A 217 -0.08 9.55 1.39
N ALA A 218 -0.21 9.37 0.07
CA ALA A 218 0.86 8.78 -0.74
C ALA A 218 2.15 9.62 -0.65
N LEU A 219 2.02 10.95 -0.74
CA LEU A 219 3.14 11.88 -0.57
C LEU A 219 3.75 11.82 0.85
N ARG A 220 2.91 11.65 1.89
CA ARG A 220 3.37 11.45 3.28
C ARG A 220 4.20 10.18 3.40
N LEU A 221 3.69 9.06 2.90
CA LEU A 221 4.39 7.77 2.95
C LEU A 221 5.68 7.79 2.13
N TYR A 222 5.69 8.47 0.98
CA TYR A 222 6.91 8.66 0.19
C TYR A 222 8.02 9.38 0.99
N ARG A 223 7.67 10.38 1.80
CA ARG A 223 8.64 11.03 2.70
C ARG A 223 9.23 10.11 3.75
N GLU A 224 8.53 9.04 4.13
CA GLU A 224 9.02 8.03 5.09
C GLU A 224 9.95 7.01 4.41
N LEU A 225 9.81 6.81 3.10
CA LEU A 225 10.69 5.96 2.30
C LEU A 225 12.08 6.60 2.08
N GLU A 226 12.17 7.93 1.96
CA GLU A 226 13.43 8.64 1.71
C GLU A 226 14.52 8.46 2.80
N PRO A 227 14.23 8.59 4.12
CA PRO A 227 15.20 8.33 5.18
C PRO A 227 15.73 6.90 5.15
N THR A 228 14.85 5.92 4.88
CA THR A 228 15.19 4.49 4.82
C THR A 228 16.21 4.20 3.71
N ARG A 229 16.20 4.99 2.62
CA ARG A 229 17.20 4.90 1.55
C ARG A 229 18.55 5.54 1.89
N ARG A 230 18.59 6.54 2.78
CA ARG A 230 19.84 7.18 3.21
C ARG A 230 20.55 6.43 4.35
N GLY A 231 19.83 5.58 5.09
CA GLY A 231 20.37 4.76 6.19
C GLY A 231 21.14 3.50 5.76
N GLY A 232 21.31 3.25 4.45
CA GLY A 232 22.07 2.12 3.90
C GLY A 232 23.57 2.39 3.68
N VAL A 233 24.07 3.54 4.15
CA VAL A 233 25.51 3.82 4.22
C VAL A 233 25.85 3.97 5.70
N GLU A 234 26.31 2.89 6.34
CA GLU A 234 27.07 3.02 7.58
C GLU A 234 28.35 3.81 7.27
N PRO A 235 28.63 4.92 7.99
CA PRO A 235 29.94 5.53 7.94
C PRO A 235 30.87 4.80 8.90
N ALA A 236 31.87 4.13 8.31
CA ALA A 236 33.15 3.66 8.86
C ALA A 236 33.15 2.75 10.10
#